data_AF-A0A1V4YDK4-F1
#
_entry.id   AF-A0A1V4YDK4-F1
#
_cell.length_a   1.000
_cell.length_b   1.000
_cell.length_c   1.000
_cell.angle_alpha   90.00
_cell.angle_beta   90.00
_cell.angle_gamma   90.00
#
_symmetry.space_group_name_H-M   'P 1'
#
loop_
_entity.id
_entity.type
_entity.pdbx_description
1 polymer ?
#
loop_
_entity_poly.entity_id
_entity_poly.type
_entity_poly.pdbx_seq_one_letter_code
_entity_poly.pdbx_strand_id
1 'polypeptide(L)'
;MEICPASTLKKEGLYNPYKGKGLKEKGNREHILDHLEIEAVDMSTGIRDKALQNADGDALDSIIAAYSVFRAKNVLGHQNTLCELYIREGFTFM
;
A
#
# COMPACT_ATOMS: atom_id res chain seq x y z
N MET A 1 -7.43 8.78 8.55
CA MET A 1 -6.65 8.68 7.31
C MET A 1 -7.24 7.52 6.53
N GLU A 2 -7.82 7.79 5.38
CA GLU A 2 -8.33 6.75 4.47
C GLU A 2 -7.31 6.56 3.35
N ILE A 3 -6.92 5.31 3.07
CA ILE A 3 -5.99 4.97 1.99
C ILE A 3 -6.79 4.25 0.91
N CYS A 4 -6.77 4.78 -0.31
CA CYS A 4 -7.34 4.09 -1.47
C CYS A 4 -6.26 3.18 -2.08
N PRO A 5 -6.43 1.83 -2.02
CA PRO A 5 -5.41 0.89 -2.49
C PRO A 5 -5.09 1.07 -3.98
N ALA A 6 -6.13 1.28 -4.80
CA ALA A 6 -5.96 1.53 -6.22
C ALA A 6 -5.11 2.76 -6.52
N SER A 7 -5.34 3.86 -5.80
CA SER A 7 -4.56 5.09 -5.96
C SER A 7 -3.11 4.92 -5.50
N THR A 8 -2.86 4.18 -4.41
CA THR A 8 -1.50 3.84 -3.97
C THR A 8 -0.79 3.03 -5.05
N LEU A 9 -1.38 1.93 -5.50
CA LEU A 9 -0.77 1.06 -6.51
C LEU A 9 -0.50 1.80 -7.83
N LYS A 10 -1.38 2.74 -8.23
CA LYS A 10 -1.15 3.57 -9.44
C LYS A 10 0.08 4.46 -9.31
N LYS A 11 0.31 5.05 -8.13
CA LYS A 11 1.49 5.89 -7.89
C LYS A 11 2.79 5.08 -7.97
N GLU A 12 2.75 3.83 -7.53
CA GLU A 12 3.89 2.90 -7.59
C GLU A 12 4.01 2.17 -8.96
N GLY A 13 3.10 2.42 -9.91
CA GLY A 13 3.10 1.76 -11.22
C GLY A 13 2.68 0.28 -11.21
N LEU A 14 2.06 -0.19 -10.12
CA LEU A 14 1.71 -1.61 -9.88
C LEU A 14 0.23 -1.92 -10.09
N TYR A 15 -0.57 -0.93 -10.47
CA TYR A 15 -2.03 -1.10 -10.52
C TYR A 15 -2.47 -2.06 -11.63
N ASN A 16 -2.87 -3.25 -11.21
CA ASN A 16 -3.61 -4.22 -12.01
C ASN A 16 -4.87 -4.65 -11.25
N PRO A 17 -6.01 -4.93 -11.91
CA PRO A 17 -7.18 -5.46 -11.24
C PRO A 17 -6.85 -6.78 -10.51
N TYR A 18 -6.93 -6.79 -9.19
CA TYR A 18 -6.55 -7.92 -8.35
C TYR A 18 -7.73 -8.52 -7.56
N LYS A 19 -8.93 -7.95 -7.66
CA LYS A 19 -10.15 -8.51 -7.05
C LYS A 19 -10.80 -9.51 -8.00
N GLY A 20 -11.14 -10.69 -7.48
CA GLY A 20 -11.77 -11.78 -8.23
C GLY A 20 -11.12 -13.14 -7.97
N LYS A 21 -11.83 -14.20 -8.37
CA LYS A 21 -11.43 -15.60 -8.15
C LYS A 21 -10.60 -16.21 -9.29
N GLY A 22 -10.37 -15.46 -10.36
CA GLY A 22 -9.64 -15.98 -11.52
C GLY A 22 -8.13 -16.07 -11.28
N LEU A 23 -7.47 -16.85 -12.15
CA LEU A 23 -6.02 -17.05 -12.10
C LEU A 23 -5.25 -15.75 -12.37
N LYS A 24 -5.79 -14.89 -13.24
CA LYS A 24 -5.20 -13.59 -13.54
C LYS A 24 -5.20 -12.67 -12.32
N GLU A 25 -6.33 -12.59 -11.61
CA GLU A 25 -6.46 -11.78 -10.41
C GLU A 25 -5.55 -12.31 -9.29
N LYS A 26 -5.46 -13.64 -9.14
CA LYS A 26 -4.51 -14.26 -8.21
C LYS A 26 -3.06 -13.93 -8.55
N GLY A 27 -2.67 -14.04 -9.81
CA GLY A 27 -1.33 -13.66 -10.28
C GLY A 27 -1.02 -12.18 -10.06
N ASN A 28 -2.02 -11.30 -10.22
CA ASN A 28 -1.88 -9.89 -9.90
C ASN A 28 -1.69 -9.65 -8.40
N ARG A 29 -2.42 -10.37 -7.53
CA ARG A 29 -2.19 -10.32 -6.07
C ARG A 29 -0.79 -10.76 -5.70
N GLU A 30 -0.29 -11.83 -6.32
CA GLU A 30 1.08 -12.33 -6.13
C GLU A 30 2.12 -11.30 -6.53
N HIS A 31 2.01 -10.73 -7.73
CA HIS A 31 2.92 -9.70 -8.20
C HIS A 31 2.98 -8.47 -7.28
N ILE A 32 1.84 -8.03 -6.75
CA ILE A 32 1.78 -6.92 -5.79
C ILE A 32 2.47 -7.31 -4.48
N LEU A 33 2.18 -8.49 -3.94
CA LEU A 33 2.78 -8.95 -2.68
C LEU A 33 4.31 -9.08 -2.79
N ASP A 34 4.82 -9.67 -3.88
CA ASP A 34 6.26 -9.81 -4.13
C ASP A 34 6.96 -8.45 -4.12
N HIS A 35 6.35 -7.44 -4.76
CA HIS A 35 6.89 -6.09 -4.76
C HIS A 35 6.91 -5.48 -3.34
N LEU A 36 5.83 -5.63 -2.57
CA LEU A 36 5.74 -5.10 -1.21
C LEU A 36 6.73 -5.77 -0.25
N GLU A 37 7.01 -7.07 -0.43
CA GLU A 37 8.02 -7.81 0.34
C GLU A 37 9.43 -7.30 0.07
N ILE A 38 9.77 -7.08 -1.20
CA ILE A 38 11.08 -6.56 -1.60
C ILE A 38 11.32 -5.15 -1.03
N GLU A 39 10.31 -4.29 -1.08
CA GLU A 39 10.50 -2.87 -0.75
C GLU A 39 10.46 -2.55 0.75
N ALA A 40 9.64 -3.26 1.54
CA ALA A 40 9.34 -2.74 2.88
C ALA A 40 8.78 -3.72 3.92
N VAL A 41 8.10 -4.80 3.53
CA VAL A 41 7.29 -5.58 4.49
C VAL A 41 7.70 -7.04 4.48
N ASP A 42 8.41 -7.48 5.52
CA ASP A 42 8.62 -8.91 5.74
C ASP A 42 7.30 -9.55 6.21
N MET A 43 6.70 -10.38 5.35
CA MET A 43 5.41 -11.03 5.60
C MET A 43 5.60 -12.51 5.88
N SER A 44 5.02 -12.98 6.98
CA SER A 44 4.93 -14.43 7.22
C SER A 44 4.15 -15.11 6.10
N THR A 45 4.53 -16.34 5.76
CA THR A 45 3.86 -17.16 4.73
C THR A 45 2.35 -17.27 4.93
N GLY A 46 1.90 -17.38 6.19
CA GLY A 46 0.47 -17.44 6.51
C GLY A 46 -0.32 -16.16 6.19
N ILE A 47 0.32 -14.98 6.28
CA ILE A 47 -0.30 -13.71 5.88
C ILE A 47 -0.34 -13.61 4.35
N ARG A 48 0.76 -13.96 3.69
CA ARG A 48 0.87 -13.99 2.22
C ARG A 48 -0.20 -14.88 1.62
N ASP A 49 -0.34 -16.11 2.12
CA ASP A 49 -1.33 -17.07 1.62
C ASP A 49 -2.77 -16.59 1.82
N LYS A 50 -3.07 -15.99 2.98
CA LYS A 50 -4.39 -15.39 3.22
C LYS A 50 -4.69 -14.28 2.22
N ALA A 51 -3.72 -13.41 1.92
CA ALA A 51 -3.88 -12.35 0.94
C ALA A 51 -4.09 -12.90 -0.48
N LEU A 52 -3.36 -13.94 -0.88
CA LEU A 52 -3.50 -14.57 -2.19
C LEU A 52 -4.86 -15.26 -2.38
N GLN A 53 -5.36 -15.92 -1.34
CA GLN A 53 -6.63 -16.66 -1.35
C GLN A 53 -7.85 -15.77 -1.17
N ASN A 54 -7.68 -14.56 -0.62
CA ASN A 54 -8.77 -13.61 -0.45
C ASN A 54 -9.14 -12.94 -1.78
N ALA A 55 -10.14 -13.51 -2.45
CA ALA A 55 -10.60 -13.04 -3.75
C ALA A 55 -11.21 -11.62 -3.71
N ASP A 56 -11.81 -11.23 -2.58
CA ASP A 56 -12.41 -9.90 -2.41
C ASP A 56 -11.34 -8.78 -2.32
N GLY A 57 -10.08 -9.15 -2.07
CA GLY A 57 -8.92 -8.26 -2.05
C GLY A 57 -8.76 -7.45 -0.77
N ASP A 58 -9.67 -7.56 0.20
CA ASP A 58 -9.64 -6.78 1.45
C ASP A 58 -8.41 -7.07 2.31
N ALA A 59 -7.92 -8.32 2.26
CA ALA A 59 -6.67 -8.69 2.93
C ALA A 59 -5.47 -7.96 2.29
N LEU A 60 -5.44 -7.87 0.96
CA LEU A 60 -4.41 -7.12 0.24
C LEU A 60 -4.56 -5.60 0.45
N ASP A 61 -5.80 -5.10 0.49
CA ASP A 61 -6.10 -3.69 0.76
C ASP A 61 -5.52 -3.25 2.12
N SER A 62 -5.67 -4.09 3.15
CA SER A 62 -5.12 -3.87 4.49
C SER A 62 -3.59 -3.81 4.48
N ILE A 63 -2.93 -4.69 3.72
CA ILE A 63 -1.47 -4.71 3.58
C ILE A 63 -0.99 -3.45 2.85
N ILE A 64 -1.65 -3.05 1.75
CA ILE A 64 -1.34 -1.83 1.01
C ILE A 64 -1.50 -0.59 1.89
N ALA A 65 -2.54 -0.54 2.72
CA ALA A 65 -2.74 0.55 3.67
C ALA A 65 -1.60 0.61 4.70
N ALA A 66 -1.21 -0.52 5.29
CA ALA A 66 -0.08 -0.59 6.22
C ALA A 66 1.25 -0.15 5.57
N TYR A 67 1.54 -0.64 4.36
CA TYR A 67 2.68 -0.22 3.56
C TYR A 67 2.69 1.29 3.31
N SER A 68 1.53 1.86 2.92
CA SER A 68 1.39 3.29 2.64
C SER A 68 1.74 4.14 3.88
N VAL A 69 1.28 3.72 5.06
CA VAL A 69 1.59 4.39 6.33
C VAL A 69 3.08 4.25 6.67
N PHE A 70 3.67 3.07 6.49
CA PHE A 70 5.10 2.85 6.71
C PHE A 70 5.96 3.74 5.81
N ARG A 71 5.67 3.81 4.51
CA ARG A 71 6.36 4.68 3.56
C ARG A 71 6.22 6.15 3.95
N ALA A 72 5.00 6.61 4.24
CA ALA A 72 4.77 7.99 4.68
C ALA A 72 5.57 8.32 5.94
N LYS A 73 5.60 7.43 6.94
CA LYS A 73 6.40 7.61 8.15
C LYS A 73 7.90 7.68 7.85
N ASN A 74 8.43 6.83 6.97
CA ASN A 74 9.87 6.87 6.63
C ASN A 74 10.23 8.15 5.88
N VAL A 75 9.38 8.62 4.96
CA VAL A 75 9.54 9.91 4.30
C VAL A 75 9.51 11.04 5.32
N LEU A 76 8.54 11.06 6.24
CA LEU A 76 8.44 12.08 7.29
C LEU A 76 9.60 12.01 8.30
N GLY A 77 10.08 10.82 8.65
CA GLY A 77 11.25 10.62 9.49
C GLY A 77 12.54 11.15 8.84
N HIS A 78 12.64 11.08 7.52
CA HIS A 78 13.68 11.74 6.73
C HIS A 78 13.44 13.26 6.57
N GLN A 79 12.17 13.69 6.56
CA GLN A 79 11.76 15.08 6.44
C GLN A 79 11.59 15.80 7.79
N ASN A 80 11.99 15.20 8.92
CA ASN A 80 12.11 15.92 10.19
C ASN A 80 13.20 17.02 10.17
N THR A 81 13.85 17.21 9.01
CA THR A 81 14.67 18.38 8.65
C THR A 81 13.88 19.48 7.93
N LEU A 82 12.58 19.33 7.70
CA LEU A 82 11.71 20.33 7.07
C LEU A 82 10.71 20.90 8.09
N CYS A 83 11.20 21.96 8.75
CA CYS A 83 10.49 23.13 9.28
C CYS A 83 9.11 22.91 9.92
N GLU A 84 9.06 23.08 11.24
CA GLU A 84 7.86 23.28 12.10
C GLU A 84 6.86 24.35 11.59
N LEU A 85 7.21 25.13 10.56
CA LEU A 85 6.35 26.16 9.96
C LEU A 85 5.11 25.62 9.22
N TYR A 86 5.09 24.35 8.81
CA TYR A 86 3.98 23.78 8.01
C TYR A 86 2.79 23.26 8.83
N ILE A 87 2.88 23.22 10.16
CA ILE A 87 1.84 22.58 11.01
C ILE A 87 0.71 23.55 11.42
N ARG A 88 0.83 24.89 11.20
CA ARG A 88 -0.12 25.85 11.78
C ARG A 88 -1.23 26.41 10.89
N GLU A 89 -1.16 26.35 9.57
CA GLU A 89 -2.15 27.04 8.73
C GLU A 89 -2.73 26.04 7.72
N GLY A 90 -3.94 25.56 8.00
CA GLY A 90 -4.69 24.66 7.12
C GLY A 90 -4.87 25.27 5.73
N PHE A 91 -4.34 24.61 4.70
CA PHE A 91 -4.46 25.07 3.33
C PHE A 91 -5.64 24.39 2.62
N THR A 92 -6.66 25.20 2.33
CA THR A 92 -7.71 24.95 1.35
C THR A 92 -7.16 25.34 -0.01
N PHE A 93 -7.14 24.43 -0.98
CA PHE A 93 -6.74 24.75 -2.36
C PHE A 93 -7.81 25.66 -3.01
N MET A 94 -7.39 26.81 -3.54
CA MET A 94 -8.09 27.63 -4.53
C MET A 94 -7.30 27.59 -5.83
#